data_AF-A0A852ZX98-F1
#
_entry.id   AF-A0A852ZX98-F1
#
_cell.length_a   1.000
_cell.length_b   1.000
_cell.length_c   1.000
_cell.angle_alpha   90.00
_cell.angle_beta   90.00
_cell.angle_gamma   90.00
#
_symmetry.space_group_name_H-M   'P 1'
#
loop_
_entity.id
_entity.type
_entity.pdbx_description
1 polymer ?
#
loop_
_entity_poly.entity_id
_entity_poly.type
_entity_poly.pdbx_seq_one_letter_code
_entity_poly.pdbx_strand_id
1 'polypeptide(L)'
;MKAPRSGASQATWIVRAVAVAVIGWVVVFAVAGRWALRGGEFREDRESFRGNLMLEDGMPVALPVNLPAGYQVPDGYGNGGPADGPPDSTSLSFPPTDKAKAKDHLRDVELCAEHAAEHSGGCPTDIGGTTIVRTVDGVRVRITLRDHNEANRIAWQKVPLTTDLDMVSWLY
;
A
#
# COMPACT_ATOMS: atom_id res chain seq x y z
N MET A 1 -40.28 4.00 -55.13
CA MET A 1 -40.51 4.42 -53.72
C MET A 1 -40.10 3.28 -52.79
N LYS A 2 -39.41 3.61 -51.68
CA LYS A 2 -39.01 2.76 -50.52
C LYS A 2 -38.00 1.63 -50.80
N ALA A 3 -37.00 1.32 -49.97
CA ALA A 3 -36.20 1.97 -48.92
C ALA A 3 -35.07 0.95 -48.59
N PRO A 4 -33.82 1.35 -48.27
CA PRO A 4 -32.76 0.40 -47.87
C PRO A 4 -32.56 0.45 -46.34
N ARG A 5 -32.78 -0.63 -45.58
CA ARG A 5 -32.38 -0.80 -44.15
C ARG A 5 -32.37 -2.31 -43.82
N SER A 6 -31.46 -2.92 -43.06
CA SER A 6 -30.46 -2.43 -42.11
C SER A 6 -29.42 -3.53 -41.83
N GLY A 7 -28.15 -3.30 -42.19
CA GLY A 7 -26.99 -4.06 -41.69
C GLY A 7 -26.42 -3.52 -40.38
N ALA A 8 -27.15 -2.63 -39.70
CA ALA A 8 -26.74 -2.01 -38.45
C ALA A 8 -27.57 -2.60 -37.30
N SER A 9 -27.19 -3.77 -36.80
CA SER A 9 -27.82 -4.34 -35.60
C SER A 9 -26.80 -5.03 -34.71
N GLN A 10 -25.94 -5.90 -35.22
CA GLN A 10 -25.15 -6.77 -34.34
C GLN A 10 -23.94 -6.08 -33.68
N ALA A 11 -23.19 -5.27 -34.42
CA ALA A 11 -21.99 -4.60 -33.89
C ALA A 11 -22.31 -3.57 -32.78
N THR A 12 -23.44 -2.88 -32.91
CA THR A 12 -23.88 -1.87 -31.93
C THR A 12 -24.27 -2.49 -30.60
N TRP A 13 -24.81 -3.71 -30.61
CA TRP A 13 -25.14 -4.46 -29.39
C TRP A 13 -23.89 -4.94 -28.65
N ILE A 14 -22.86 -5.40 -29.37
CA ILE A 14 -21.60 -5.85 -28.77
C ILE A 14 -20.87 -4.66 -28.12
N VAL A 15 -20.77 -3.52 -28.82
CA VAL A 15 -20.12 -2.31 -28.26
C VAL A 15 -20.86 -1.81 -27.02
N ARG A 16 -22.20 -1.87 -27.00
CA ARG A 16 -22.99 -1.49 -25.82
C ARG A 16 -22.82 -2.47 -24.66
N ALA A 17 -22.74 -3.77 -24.92
CA ALA A 17 -22.51 -4.78 -23.89
C ALA A 17 -21.14 -4.64 -23.24
N VAL A 18 -20.09 -4.39 -24.05
CA VAL A 18 -18.73 -4.14 -23.55
C VAL A 18 -18.68 -2.84 -22.76
N ALA A 19 -19.31 -1.76 -23.23
CA ALA A 19 -19.36 -0.50 -22.50
C ALA A 19 -20.06 -0.63 -21.14
N VAL A 20 -21.18 -1.37 -21.05
CA VAL A 20 -21.86 -1.62 -19.78
C VAL A 20 -21.03 -2.50 -18.85
N ALA A 21 -20.34 -3.51 -19.38
CA ALA A 21 -19.46 -4.36 -18.57
C ALA A 21 -18.25 -3.59 -18.02
N VAL A 22 -17.63 -2.72 -18.82
CA VAL A 22 -16.50 -1.88 -18.38
C VAL A 22 -16.97 -0.83 -17.38
N ILE A 23 -18.11 -0.18 -17.60
CA ILE A 23 -18.67 0.78 -16.63
C ILE A 23 -19.05 0.05 -15.33
N GLY A 24 -19.65 -1.14 -15.42
CA GLY A 24 -19.95 -1.98 -14.26
C GLY A 24 -18.69 -2.35 -13.47
N TRP A 25 -17.62 -2.75 -14.16
CA TRP A 25 -16.33 -3.05 -13.53
C TRP A 25 -15.65 -1.82 -12.92
N VAL A 26 -15.68 -0.68 -13.60
CA VAL A 26 -15.14 0.59 -13.08
C VAL A 26 -15.96 1.07 -11.88
N VAL A 27 -17.28 0.86 -11.86
CA VAL A 27 -18.11 1.18 -10.69
C VAL A 27 -17.87 0.20 -9.56
N VAL A 28 -17.65 -1.10 -9.82
CA VAL A 28 -17.27 -2.07 -8.79
C VAL A 28 -15.89 -1.75 -8.21
N PHE A 29 -14.89 -1.39 -9.02
CA PHE A 29 -13.59 -0.93 -8.51
C PHE A 29 -13.65 0.45 -7.87
N ALA A 30 -14.50 1.35 -8.33
CA ALA A 30 -14.70 2.66 -7.70
C ALA A 30 -15.49 2.54 -6.40
N VAL A 31 -16.35 1.53 -6.23
CA VAL A 31 -17.10 1.28 -4.99
C VAL A 31 -16.27 0.43 -4.02
N ALA A 32 -15.64 -0.66 -4.48
CA ALA A 32 -14.70 -1.45 -3.67
C ALA A 32 -13.46 -0.62 -3.29
N GLY A 33 -12.93 0.16 -4.24
CA GLY A 33 -11.88 1.14 -3.99
C GLY A 33 -12.34 2.30 -3.11
N ARG A 34 -13.61 2.71 -3.15
CA ARG A 34 -14.16 3.71 -2.21
C ARG A 34 -14.47 3.14 -0.82
N TRP A 35 -14.62 1.84 -0.66
CA TRP A 35 -14.62 1.19 0.65
C TRP A 35 -13.18 0.98 1.17
N ALA A 36 -12.21 0.73 0.29
CA ALA A 36 -10.79 0.75 0.65
C ALA A 36 -10.21 2.16 0.90
N LEU A 37 -10.84 3.21 0.35
CA LEU A 37 -10.40 4.62 0.48
C LEU A 37 -11.28 5.47 1.40
N ARG A 38 -12.21 4.86 2.14
CA ARG A 38 -12.94 5.52 3.23
C ARG A 38 -12.40 4.97 4.54
N GLY A 39 -11.11 5.19 4.75
CA GLY A 39 -10.48 4.99 6.05
C GLY A 39 -11.24 5.85 7.05
N GLY A 40 -11.90 5.16 7.98
CA GLY A 40 -12.62 5.76 9.09
C GLY A 40 -11.71 6.65 9.94
N GLU A 41 -12.31 7.38 10.85
CA GLU A 41 -11.62 8.15 11.86
C GLU A 41 -10.86 7.19 12.81
N PHE A 42 -9.66 6.73 12.41
CA PHE A 42 -8.85 5.74 13.13
C PHE A 42 -7.94 6.38 14.20
N ARG A 43 -8.50 7.29 15.01
CA ARG A 43 -7.79 7.84 16.18
C ARG A 43 -7.65 6.83 17.33
N GLU A 44 -8.30 5.66 17.24
CA GLU A 44 -8.24 4.58 18.24
C GLU A 44 -7.08 3.57 18.02
N ASP A 45 -6.34 3.64 16.91
CA ASP A 45 -5.52 2.50 16.45
C ASP A 45 -4.11 2.34 17.05
N ARG A 46 -3.66 3.23 17.94
CA ARG A 46 -2.30 3.11 18.53
C ARG A 46 -2.16 1.87 19.41
N GLU A 47 -3.17 1.56 20.24
CA GLU A 47 -3.18 0.35 21.08
C GLU A 47 -3.53 -0.91 20.28
N SER A 48 -4.34 -0.79 19.22
CA SER A 48 -4.68 -1.88 18.30
C SER A 48 -3.53 -2.27 17.36
N PHE A 49 -2.53 -1.41 17.16
CA PHE A 49 -1.41 -1.66 16.24
C PHE A 49 -0.65 -2.94 16.57
N ARG A 50 -0.26 -3.13 17.84
CA ARG A 50 0.44 -4.34 18.29
C ARG A 50 -0.43 -5.58 18.13
N GLY A 51 -1.73 -5.45 18.33
CA GLY A 51 -2.70 -6.50 18.08
C GLY A 51 -2.73 -6.90 16.61
N ASN A 52 -2.96 -5.93 15.72
CA ASN A 52 -3.08 -6.17 14.28
C ASN A 52 -1.78 -6.67 13.64
N LEU A 53 -0.61 -6.22 14.11
CA LEU A 53 0.69 -6.73 13.66
C LEU A 53 0.99 -8.16 14.14
N MET A 54 0.50 -8.53 15.33
CA MET A 54 0.78 -9.82 15.97
C MET A 54 -0.31 -10.88 15.67
N LEU A 55 -1.48 -10.48 15.17
CA LEU A 55 -2.65 -11.33 14.96
C LEU A 55 -2.56 -12.19 13.69
N GLU A 56 -1.74 -11.83 12.70
CA GLU A 56 -1.62 -12.57 11.46
C GLU A 56 -0.29 -13.35 11.40
N ASP A 57 -0.35 -14.58 11.92
CA ASP A 57 0.54 -15.72 11.61
C ASP A 57 2.06 -15.47 11.54
N GLY A 58 2.58 -14.60 12.41
CA GLY A 58 4.02 -14.53 12.66
C GLY A 58 4.85 -14.00 11.49
N MET A 59 4.25 -13.23 10.58
CA MET A 59 4.99 -12.58 9.51
C MET A 59 5.99 -11.55 10.04
N PRO A 60 7.24 -11.55 9.54
CA PRO A 60 8.27 -10.65 10.03
C PRO A 60 7.94 -9.20 9.66
N VAL A 61 7.94 -8.33 10.66
CA VAL A 61 7.85 -6.89 10.45
C VAL A 61 9.09 -6.22 11.03
N ALA A 62 9.80 -5.44 10.22
CA ALA A 62 10.82 -4.54 10.71
C ALA A 62 10.37 -3.09 10.50
N LEU A 63 10.22 -2.37 11.61
CA LEU A 63 9.64 -1.04 11.69
C LEU A 63 10.72 0.02 11.90
N PRO A 64 10.47 1.27 11.45
CA PRO A 64 11.33 2.39 11.82
C PRO A 64 11.28 2.63 13.32
N VAL A 65 12.43 2.65 14.00
CA VAL A 65 12.55 2.97 15.44
C VAL A 65 11.91 4.33 15.75
N ASN A 66 12.14 5.31 14.87
CA ASN A 66 11.52 6.63 14.89
C ASN A 66 11.01 6.97 13.49
N LEU A 67 9.87 7.63 13.39
CA LEU A 67 9.38 8.11 12.09
C LEU A 67 10.24 9.28 11.59
N PRO A 68 10.59 9.30 10.30
CA PRO A 68 11.14 10.49 9.66
C PRO A 68 10.20 11.70 9.84
N ALA A 69 10.79 12.88 10.01
CA ALA A 69 10.02 14.10 10.24
C ALA A 69 9.04 14.36 9.09
N GLY A 70 7.82 14.76 9.43
CA GLY A 70 6.77 15.04 8.47
C GLY A 70 5.85 13.87 8.15
N TYR A 71 6.08 12.70 8.75
CA TYR A 71 5.20 11.53 8.66
C TYR A 71 4.39 11.30 9.93
N GLN A 72 3.23 10.67 9.76
CA GLN A 72 2.37 10.20 10.83
C GLN A 72 2.56 8.69 11.00
N VAL A 73 2.01 8.17 12.10
CA VAL A 73 1.86 6.72 12.30
C VAL A 73 1.06 6.11 11.14
N PRO A 74 1.27 4.84 10.82
CA PRO A 74 0.67 4.24 9.64
C PRO A 74 -0.86 4.17 9.76
N ASP A 75 -1.53 4.44 8.64
CA ASP A 75 -3.00 4.48 8.54
C ASP A 75 -3.56 3.37 7.63
N GLY A 76 -2.68 2.56 7.05
CA GLY A 76 -3.04 1.46 6.17
C GLY A 76 -2.14 0.25 6.39
N TYR A 77 -2.77 -0.93 6.33
CA TYR A 77 -2.16 -2.24 6.52
C TYR A 77 -2.58 -3.13 5.36
N GLY A 78 -1.68 -3.98 4.91
CA GLY A 78 -1.98 -5.00 3.93
C GLY A 78 -1.08 -6.21 4.12
N ASN A 79 -1.52 -7.35 3.59
CA ASN A 79 -0.66 -8.51 3.43
C ASN A 79 -0.69 -8.94 1.97
N GLY A 80 0.47 -9.40 1.50
CA GLY A 80 0.60 -10.12 0.24
C GLY A 80 0.67 -11.62 0.52
N GLY A 81 0.22 -12.42 -0.45
CA GLY A 81 0.36 -13.87 -0.36
C GLY A 81 -0.63 -14.64 -1.24
N PRO A 82 -0.49 -15.97 -1.30
CA PRO A 82 -1.45 -16.85 -1.94
C PRO A 82 -2.82 -16.80 -1.23
N ALA A 83 -3.92 -16.89 -1.98
CA ALA A 83 -5.28 -16.78 -1.44
C ALA A 83 -5.63 -17.83 -0.37
N ASP A 84 -5.03 -19.02 -0.46
CA ASP A 84 -5.31 -20.17 0.42
C ASP A 84 -4.10 -20.54 1.31
N GLY A 85 -3.16 -19.63 1.52
CA GLY A 85 -1.96 -19.87 2.32
C GLY A 85 -1.65 -18.72 3.29
N PRO A 86 -0.62 -18.89 4.15
CA PRO A 86 -0.17 -17.82 5.02
C PRO A 86 0.33 -16.63 4.17
N PRO A 87 0.24 -15.40 4.71
CA PRO A 87 0.83 -14.24 4.04
C PRO A 87 2.33 -14.43 3.82
N ASP A 88 2.86 -13.92 2.71
CA ASP A 88 4.29 -13.92 2.36
C ASP A 88 4.92 -12.52 2.44
N SER A 89 4.09 -11.49 2.61
CA SER A 89 4.52 -10.14 2.93
C SER A 89 3.51 -9.39 3.79
N THR A 90 4.00 -8.38 4.51
CA THR A 90 3.18 -7.41 5.24
C THR A 90 3.56 -6.01 4.80
N SER A 91 2.58 -5.16 4.53
CA SER A 91 2.75 -3.78 4.10
C SER A 91 2.08 -2.77 5.04
N LEU A 92 2.74 -1.62 5.18
CA LEU A 92 2.36 -0.51 6.03
C LEU A 92 2.46 0.79 5.24
N SER A 93 1.41 1.60 5.28
CA SER A 93 1.38 2.93 4.64
C SER A 93 1.56 4.02 5.69
N PHE A 94 2.58 4.85 5.53
CA PHE A 94 2.86 6.01 6.39
C PHE A 94 2.45 7.29 5.64
N PRO A 95 1.34 7.94 6.02
CA PRO A 95 0.92 9.17 5.38
C PRO A 95 1.77 10.36 5.91
N PRO A 96 2.02 11.38 5.07
CA PRO A 96 2.62 12.61 5.55
C PRO A 96 1.63 13.39 6.42
N THR A 97 2.15 14.24 7.30
CA THR A 97 1.36 15.28 7.97
C THR A 97 0.83 16.30 6.96
N ASP A 98 -0.32 16.93 7.25
CA ASP A 98 -0.89 17.97 6.38
C ASP A 98 0.11 19.10 6.08
N LYS A 99 0.91 19.47 7.08
CA LYS A 99 1.96 20.49 6.95
C LYS A 99 3.05 20.05 5.97
N ALA A 100 3.57 18.83 6.11
CA ALA A 100 4.63 18.32 5.24
C ALA A 100 4.14 18.07 3.80
N LYS A 101 2.89 17.63 3.66
CA LYS A 101 2.20 17.51 2.36
C LYS A 101 2.07 18.86 1.65
N ALA A 102 1.68 19.91 2.38
CA ALA A 102 1.51 21.24 1.81
C ALA A 102 2.85 21.94 1.51
N LYS A 103 3.84 21.82 2.40
CA LYS A 103 5.10 22.57 2.33
C LYS A 103 6.17 21.85 1.50
N ASP A 104 6.38 20.57 1.78
CA ASP A 104 7.52 19.81 1.28
C ASP A 104 7.09 18.80 0.18
N HIS A 105 5.79 18.83 -0.18
CA HIS A 105 5.15 17.98 -1.19
C HIS A 105 5.34 16.48 -0.94
N LEU A 106 5.48 16.09 0.33
CA LEU A 106 5.65 14.70 0.70
C LEU A 106 4.42 13.87 0.30
N ARG A 107 4.67 12.60 -0.02
CA ARG A 107 3.66 11.60 -0.32
C ARG A 107 3.78 10.42 0.64
N ASP A 108 2.77 9.58 0.60
CA ASP A 108 2.72 8.36 1.41
C ASP A 108 3.93 7.50 1.10
N VAL A 109 4.46 6.89 2.16
CA VAL A 109 5.57 5.94 2.08
C VAL A 109 5.05 4.57 2.43
N GLU A 110 5.31 3.62 1.54
CA GLU A 110 4.88 2.24 1.70
C GLU A 110 6.08 1.41 2.15
N LEU A 111 5.97 0.79 3.32
CA LEU A 111 6.94 -0.16 3.83
C LEU A 111 6.36 -1.55 3.65
N CYS A 112 7.00 -2.39 2.85
CA CYS A 112 6.66 -3.80 2.72
C CYS A 112 7.79 -4.67 3.27
N ALA A 113 7.46 -5.64 4.11
CA ALA A 113 8.38 -6.59 4.73
C ALA A 113 8.06 -8.01 4.24
N GLU A 114 9.10 -8.76 3.90
CA GLU A 114 9.03 -10.17 3.48
C GLU A 114 10.21 -10.94 4.10
N HIS A 115 10.13 -12.27 4.15
CA HIS A 115 11.27 -13.09 4.57
C HIS A 115 12.45 -12.92 3.60
N ALA A 116 13.65 -12.62 4.10
CA ALA A 116 14.81 -12.37 3.24
C ALA A 116 15.31 -13.64 2.52
N ALA A 117 15.05 -14.82 3.09
CA ALA A 117 15.40 -16.11 2.52
C ALA A 117 14.44 -16.56 1.40
N GLU A 118 13.21 -16.05 1.42
CA GLU A 118 12.21 -16.40 0.44
C GLU A 118 12.31 -15.53 -0.82
N HIS A 119 12.12 -16.17 -1.96
CA HIS A 119 12.18 -15.53 -3.28
C HIS A 119 10.77 -15.29 -3.86
N SER A 120 9.72 -15.49 -3.04
CA SER A 120 8.30 -15.53 -3.42
C SER A 120 7.76 -14.20 -3.95
N GLY A 121 8.43 -13.07 -3.71
CA GLY A 121 8.06 -11.80 -4.32
C GLY A 121 6.77 -11.19 -3.75
N GLY A 122 6.47 -11.48 -2.48
CA GLY A 122 5.32 -10.93 -1.77
C GLY A 122 5.32 -9.41 -1.72
N CYS A 123 6.49 -8.77 -1.67
CA CYS A 123 6.58 -7.32 -1.82
C CYS A 123 6.64 -6.89 -3.30
N PRO A 124 5.77 -5.97 -3.74
CA PRO A 124 5.77 -5.49 -5.12
C PRO A 124 7.14 -4.88 -5.50
N THR A 125 7.62 -5.21 -6.69
CA THR A 125 8.90 -4.73 -7.23
C THR A 125 8.76 -3.44 -8.04
N ASP A 126 7.56 -3.12 -8.54
CA ASP A 126 7.34 -2.01 -9.46
C ASP A 126 5.99 -1.32 -9.19
N ILE A 127 5.99 -0.43 -8.19
CA ILE A 127 4.83 0.38 -7.79
C ILE A 127 4.99 1.87 -8.16
N GLY A 128 6.04 2.20 -8.91
CA GLY A 128 6.42 3.58 -9.23
C GLY A 128 7.01 4.32 -8.01
N GLY A 129 8.02 5.16 -8.27
CA GLY A 129 8.72 5.91 -7.22
C GLY A 129 10.14 5.40 -6.96
N THR A 130 10.72 5.84 -5.84
CA THR A 130 12.06 5.41 -5.42
C THR A 130 11.96 4.34 -4.36
N THR A 131 12.55 3.17 -4.62
CA THR A 131 12.54 2.04 -3.68
C THR A 131 13.89 1.89 -2.99
N ILE A 132 13.85 1.78 -1.67
CA ILE A 132 15.01 1.47 -0.82
C ILE A 132 14.81 0.05 -0.29
N VAL A 133 15.76 -0.83 -0.52
CA VAL A 133 15.71 -2.22 -0.03
C VAL A 133 16.76 -2.41 1.06
N ARG A 134 16.34 -2.93 2.21
CA ARG A 134 17.22 -3.22 3.36
C ARG A 134 16.89 -4.58 3.94
N THR A 135 17.86 -5.19 4.60
CA THR A 135 17.65 -6.43 5.35
C THR A 135 17.98 -6.19 6.82
N VAL A 136 17.10 -6.63 7.71
CA VAL A 136 17.21 -6.48 9.17
C VAL A 136 16.74 -7.79 9.79
N ASP A 137 17.58 -8.44 10.60
CA ASP A 137 17.23 -9.68 11.33
C ASP A 137 16.57 -10.78 10.48
N GLY A 138 17.00 -10.94 9.23
CA GLY A 138 16.42 -11.94 8.30
C GLY A 138 15.13 -11.50 7.61
N VAL A 139 14.70 -10.25 7.83
CA VAL A 139 13.55 -9.60 7.18
C VAL A 139 14.05 -8.68 6.07
N ARG A 140 13.55 -8.84 4.84
CA ARG A 140 13.80 -7.90 3.76
C ARG A 140 12.69 -6.86 3.78
N VAL A 141 13.07 -5.60 3.95
CA VAL A 141 12.17 -4.45 3.94
C VAL A 141 12.38 -3.65 2.66
N ARG A 142 11.28 -3.34 1.98
CA ARG A 142 11.21 -2.42 0.86
C ARG A 142 10.45 -1.18 1.29
N ILE A 143 11.11 -0.04 1.20
CA ILE A 143 10.53 1.27 1.49
C ILE A 143 10.36 1.99 0.15
N THR A 144 9.12 2.17 -0.28
CA THR A 144 8.77 2.83 -1.54
C THR A 144 8.29 4.24 -1.26
N LEU A 145 9.02 5.21 -1.80
CA LEU A 145 8.68 6.63 -1.73
C LEU A 145 8.06 7.06 -3.06
N ARG A 146 6.83 7.56 -3.02
CA ARG A 146 6.11 8.03 -4.22
C ARG A 146 6.40 9.48 -4.57
N ASP A 147 7.08 10.21 -3.68
CA ASP A 147 7.64 11.52 -3.99
C ASP A 147 9.05 11.40 -4.60
N HIS A 148 9.46 12.43 -5.33
CA HIS A 148 10.81 12.55 -5.89
C HIS A 148 11.70 13.44 -5.02
N ASN A 149 11.41 13.54 -3.71
CA ASN A 149 12.14 14.43 -2.80
C ASN A 149 13.42 13.74 -2.28
N GLU A 150 14.58 14.27 -2.66
CA GLU A 150 15.88 13.71 -2.28
C GLU A 150 16.14 13.74 -0.77
N ALA A 151 15.77 14.82 -0.09
CA ALA A 151 15.94 14.92 1.36
C ALA A 151 15.09 13.86 2.08
N ASN A 152 13.87 13.63 1.59
CA ASN A 152 12.99 12.59 2.09
C ASN A 152 13.57 11.18 1.88
N ARG A 153 14.05 10.90 0.66
CA ARG A 153 14.75 9.65 0.34
C ARG A 153 15.92 9.40 1.29
N ILE A 154 16.76 10.41 1.54
CA ILE A 154 17.90 10.29 2.46
C ILE A 154 17.44 10.00 3.90
N ALA A 155 16.36 10.63 4.35
CA ALA A 155 15.81 10.41 5.68
C ALA A 155 15.35 8.95 5.85
N TRP A 156 14.55 8.43 4.91
CA TRP A 156 14.10 7.04 4.90
C TRP A 156 15.22 6.03 4.67
N GLN A 157 16.27 6.40 3.94
CA GLN A 157 17.44 5.53 3.76
C GLN A 157 18.21 5.33 5.08
N LYS A 158 18.27 6.37 5.92
CA LYS A 158 19.05 6.38 7.17
C LYS A 158 18.25 5.98 8.40
N VAL A 159 16.91 5.91 8.31
CA VAL A 159 16.06 5.60 9.46
C VAL A 159 16.46 4.24 10.05
N PRO A 160 16.74 4.13 11.36
CA PRO A 160 16.97 2.84 11.98
C PRO A 160 15.71 1.98 11.89
N LEU A 161 15.85 0.72 11.48
CA LEU A 161 14.78 -0.27 11.41
C LEU A 161 15.04 -1.35 12.46
N THR A 162 13.99 -1.91 13.05
CA THR A 162 14.07 -2.93 14.10
C THR A 162 12.91 -3.92 14.00
N THR A 163 13.15 -5.18 14.35
CA THR A 163 12.09 -6.18 14.56
C THR A 163 11.60 -6.21 16.02
N ASP A 164 12.34 -5.59 16.93
CA ASP A 164 11.93 -5.41 18.33
C ASP A 164 10.94 -4.25 18.46
N LEU A 165 9.67 -4.57 18.68
CA LEU A 165 8.60 -3.58 18.82
C LEU A 165 8.75 -2.69 20.05
N ASP A 166 9.46 -3.13 21.09
CA ASP A 166 9.67 -2.33 22.30
C ASP A 166 10.64 -1.16 22.03
N MET A 167 11.42 -1.22 20.94
CA MET A 167 12.27 -0.12 20.49
C MET A 167 11.53 0.93 19.64
N VAL A 168 10.31 0.67 19.20
CA VAL A 168 9.59 1.54 18.25
C VAL A 168 8.85 2.65 19.01
N SER A 169 9.39 3.86 18.97
CA SER A 169 8.95 4.97 19.83
C SER A 169 7.54 5.47 19.56
N TRP A 170 7.06 5.33 18.32
CA TRP A 170 5.74 5.80 17.92
C TRP A 170 4.62 4.79 18.23
N LEU A 171 4.94 3.60 18.73
CA LEU A 171 3.94 2.64 19.22
C LEU A 171 3.35 2.99 20.60
N TYR A 172 4.01 3.85 21.40
CA TYR A 172 3.69 4.09 22.83
C TYR A 172 3.24 5.50 23.21
#